data_AF-A0A6P1EIH0-F1
#
_entry.id   AF-A0A6P1EIH0-F1
#
_cell.length_a   1.000
_cell.length_b   1.000
_cell.length_c   1.000
_cell.angle_alpha   90.00
_cell.angle_beta   90.00
_cell.angle_gamma   90.00
#
_symmetry.space_group_name_H-M   'P 1'
#
loop_
_entity.id
_entity.type
_entity.pdbx_description
1 polymer ?
#
loop_
_entity_poly.entity_id
_entity_poly.type
_entity_poly.pdbx_seq_one_letter_code
_entity_poly.pdbx_strand_id
1 'polypeptide(L)'
;MKDGIISYAQNFEDVILWRALGHVPAGNYVDIGAQSAYEDSVSRAFHEQGWKGVHVEPMPFYADQLRKERPGDVVMQVMVGAEEGIGALFAMSGTGLSTSREDLAEGYERDGRDVTRVVVPVVTLDQVLAIVEGDVHWLKIDVEGAEKQVLEGWHGSLRPWVLVIESTRPMSQEQNYEEWDALVVERGYRFVYFDGLNRFYVSDAHPELADAFHVGPNVFDRFQLAGTATSTFAAKLNLDAAVAHDEAARRGEDLARISAELAQTKDELSSTQQANTEFELRLLQQRLEASERQKALLADQAWAMSHAGRLQEELVQTKAAAAEAVAAAIAQVSDERDLALSQVAKLHGDLTIIHNSTSWIVTAPLRVLSRMLRAVAKAPVSLARHGVHAFKPAVKRVVFGVLRRASRSPRLRRTAGNVLASMPALDARLRAWHGAALGRPAVIHPGPQAIAAVDSTALRQLLAEPLPADVSAQARQRLLRLRHAVVGAKA
;
A
#
# COMPACT_ATOMS: atom_id res chain seq x y z
N MET A 1 51.58 46.36 -18.97
CA MET A 1 52.02 46.11 -20.36
C MET A 1 50.76 45.92 -21.18
N LYS A 2 50.75 46.22 -22.49
CA LYS A 2 49.68 45.70 -23.36
C LYS A 2 49.81 44.17 -23.42
N ASP A 3 48.68 43.49 -23.53
CA ASP A 3 48.64 42.07 -23.91
C ASP A 3 48.84 41.93 -25.43
N GLY A 4 49.21 40.74 -25.89
CA GLY A 4 49.40 40.44 -27.32
C GLY A 4 48.07 40.13 -28.04
N ILE A 5 48.10 40.11 -29.38
CA ILE A 5 46.91 39.79 -30.19
C ILE A 5 46.60 38.28 -30.19
N ILE A 6 45.36 37.96 -30.57
CA ILE A 6 45.05 36.66 -31.16
C ILE A 6 45.35 36.77 -32.65
N SER A 7 46.14 35.84 -33.17
CA SER A 7 46.46 35.71 -34.60
C SER A 7 45.46 34.77 -35.26
N TYR A 8 44.89 35.25 -36.36
CA TYR A 8 43.93 34.59 -37.23
C TYR A 8 44.51 34.29 -38.63
N ALA A 9 45.60 34.96 -38.99
CA ALA A 9 46.28 34.86 -40.28
C ALA A 9 46.95 33.49 -40.52
N GLN A 10 47.16 33.16 -41.80
CA GLN A 10 47.74 31.87 -42.21
C GLN A 10 49.21 31.71 -41.79
N ASN A 11 50.03 32.74 -42.03
CA ASN A 11 51.49 32.74 -41.85
C ASN A 11 51.98 33.86 -40.90
N PHE A 12 51.12 34.30 -39.98
CA PHE A 12 51.38 35.32 -38.95
C PHE A 12 51.64 36.75 -39.48
N GLU A 13 51.07 37.07 -40.64
CA GLU A 13 51.06 38.39 -41.25
C GLU A 13 50.49 39.45 -40.29
N ASP A 14 49.42 39.10 -39.56
CA ASP A 14 48.79 39.95 -38.56
C ASP A 14 49.73 40.24 -37.36
N VAL A 15 50.54 39.26 -36.94
CA VAL A 15 51.52 39.43 -35.85
C VAL A 15 52.62 40.41 -36.23
N ILE A 16 53.20 40.28 -37.43
CA ILE A 16 54.32 41.15 -37.84
C ILE A 16 53.84 42.56 -38.19
N LEU A 17 52.65 42.69 -38.80
CA LEU A 17 51.98 43.98 -38.97
C LEU A 17 51.66 44.62 -37.60
N TRP A 18 51.17 43.85 -36.63
CA TRP A 18 50.87 44.37 -35.29
C TRP A 18 52.13 44.76 -34.50
N ARG A 19 53.26 44.07 -34.70
CA ARG A 19 54.56 44.49 -34.13
C ARG A 19 54.95 45.88 -34.65
N ALA A 20 54.79 46.14 -35.95
CA ALA A 20 55.08 47.45 -36.54
C ALA A 20 54.06 48.51 -36.12
N LEU A 21 52.77 48.19 -36.17
CA LEU A 21 51.67 49.18 -36.19
C LEU A 21 50.80 49.22 -34.93
N GLY A 22 50.91 48.27 -34.00
CA GLY A 22 50.10 48.19 -32.75
C GLY A 22 50.33 49.32 -31.73
N HIS A 23 51.13 50.33 -32.10
CA HIS A 23 51.25 51.61 -31.43
C HIS A 23 50.16 52.61 -31.87
N VAL A 24 49.61 52.45 -33.08
CA VAL A 24 48.48 53.23 -33.63
C VAL A 24 47.17 52.77 -32.96
N PRO A 25 46.32 53.69 -32.48
CA PRO A 25 45.16 53.32 -31.66
C PRO A 25 43.96 52.80 -32.45
N ALA A 26 43.73 53.30 -33.66
CA ALA A 26 42.65 52.91 -34.56
C ALA A 26 43.02 53.34 -35.99
N GLY A 27 43.78 52.50 -36.68
CA GLY A 27 44.23 52.75 -38.05
C GLY A 27 43.22 52.28 -39.10
N ASN A 28 43.53 52.56 -40.37
CA ASN A 28 42.80 52.01 -41.51
C ASN A 28 43.66 50.95 -42.24
N TYR A 29 43.03 49.92 -42.79
CA TYR A 29 43.66 48.92 -43.65
C TYR A 29 42.86 48.66 -44.93
N VAL A 30 43.52 48.05 -45.92
CA VAL A 30 42.90 47.56 -47.15
C VAL A 30 43.32 46.10 -47.37
N ASP A 31 42.36 45.23 -47.66
CA ASP A 31 42.55 43.78 -47.74
C ASP A 31 41.98 43.31 -49.09
N ILE A 32 42.85 43.03 -50.08
CA ILE A 32 42.45 42.66 -51.44
C ILE A 32 42.69 41.16 -51.62
N GLY A 33 41.60 40.42 -51.85
CA GLY A 33 41.55 38.96 -51.62
C GLY A 33 41.24 38.63 -50.17
N ALA A 34 40.31 39.37 -49.55
CA ALA A 34 40.03 39.25 -48.12
C ALA A 34 39.38 37.91 -47.71
N GLN A 35 38.74 37.20 -48.64
CA GLN A 35 38.24 35.83 -48.49
C GLN A 35 37.46 35.60 -47.17
N SER A 36 37.88 34.66 -46.33
CA SER A 36 37.15 34.25 -45.13
C SER A 36 37.26 35.28 -44.00
N ALA A 37 36.12 35.61 -43.40
CA ALA A 37 36.06 36.48 -42.24
C ALA A 37 36.46 35.79 -40.92
N TYR A 38 36.83 34.49 -40.95
CA TYR A 38 37.21 33.71 -39.76
C TYR A 38 38.50 32.90 -39.90
N GLU A 39 38.74 32.35 -41.10
CA GLU A 39 39.89 31.49 -41.42
C GLU A 39 40.94 32.36 -42.13
N ASP A 40 42.21 32.24 -41.76
CA ASP A 40 43.36 32.92 -42.37
C ASP A 40 43.26 34.48 -42.45
N SER A 41 42.33 35.07 -41.72
CA SER A 41 41.88 36.46 -41.86
C SER A 41 42.81 37.49 -41.19
N VAL A 42 43.80 37.99 -41.93
CA VAL A 42 44.78 39.00 -41.49
C VAL A 42 44.12 40.25 -40.87
N SER A 43 43.05 40.75 -41.50
CA SER A 43 42.29 41.91 -41.04
C SER A 43 41.59 41.73 -39.69
N ARG A 44 41.32 40.50 -39.26
CA ARG A 44 40.50 40.24 -38.07
C ARG A 44 41.12 40.79 -36.79
N ALA A 45 42.42 40.57 -36.59
CA ALA A 45 43.13 41.03 -35.39
C ALA A 45 43.11 42.57 -35.25
N PHE A 46 43.05 43.29 -36.37
CA PHE A 46 42.95 44.75 -36.39
C PHE A 46 41.51 45.22 -36.13
N HIS A 47 40.51 44.60 -36.76
CA HIS A 47 39.10 44.93 -36.54
C HIS A 47 38.69 44.76 -35.07
N GLU A 48 39.10 43.66 -34.42
CA GLU A 48 38.85 43.41 -32.99
C GLU A 48 39.55 44.43 -32.06
N GLN A 49 40.51 45.21 -32.57
CA GLN A 49 41.18 46.32 -31.88
C GLN A 49 40.62 47.71 -32.29
N GLY A 50 39.49 47.77 -33.01
CA GLY A 50 38.80 49.01 -33.37
C GLY A 50 39.35 49.74 -34.62
N TRP A 51 40.15 49.06 -35.43
CA TRP A 51 40.56 49.55 -36.75
C TRP A 51 39.44 49.41 -37.78
N LYS A 52 39.59 50.06 -38.94
CA LYS A 52 38.62 50.02 -40.04
C LYS A 52 39.22 49.49 -41.33
N GLY A 53 38.47 48.64 -42.03
CA GLY A 53 38.87 48.02 -43.28
C GLY A 53 38.13 48.52 -44.53
N VAL A 54 38.81 48.45 -45.65
CA VAL A 54 38.19 48.22 -46.97
C VAL A 54 38.60 46.84 -47.46
N HIS A 55 37.65 45.93 -47.56
CA HIS A 55 37.84 44.59 -48.10
C HIS A 55 37.45 44.57 -49.58
N VAL A 56 38.21 43.86 -50.40
CA VAL A 56 37.84 43.54 -51.78
C VAL A 56 37.79 42.03 -51.95
N GLU A 57 36.61 41.54 -52.30
CA GLU A 57 36.30 40.11 -52.37
C GLU A 57 35.17 39.86 -53.38
N PRO A 58 35.45 39.33 -54.59
CA PRO A 58 34.44 39.22 -55.65
C PRO A 58 33.37 38.15 -55.39
N MET A 59 33.63 37.14 -54.56
CA MET A 59 32.69 36.03 -54.33
C MET A 59 31.57 36.44 -53.35
N PRO A 60 30.27 36.27 -53.71
CA PRO A 60 29.16 36.69 -52.86
C PRO A 60 29.19 36.10 -51.45
N PHE A 61 29.57 34.82 -51.33
CA PHE A 61 29.61 34.10 -50.05
C PHE A 61 30.59 34.72 -49.05
N TYR A 62 31.82 34.99 -49.49
CA TYR A 62 32.85 35.61 -48.67
C TYR A 62 32.54 37.09 -48.42
N ALA A 63 32.09 37.84 -49.42
CA ALA A 63 31.68 39.23 -49.27
C ALA A 63 30.54 39.41 -48.24
N ASP A 64 29.52 38.55 -48.23
CA ASP A 64 28.44 38.60 -47.24
C ASP A 64 28.89 38.14 -45.84
N GLN A 65 29.86 37.23 -45.76
CA GLN A 65 30.50 36.83 -44.50
C GLN A 65 31.29 38.00 -43.89
N LEU A 66 32.09 38.71 -44.69
CA LEU A 66 32.83 39.91 -44.28
C LEU A 66 31.88 41.03 -43.85
N ARG A 67 30.80 41.31 -44.60
CA ARG A 67 29.76 42.31 -44.24
C ARG A 67 29.11 42.03 -42.88
N LYS A 68 28.94 40.74 -42.53
CA LYS A 68 28.34 40.30 -41.27
C LYS A 68 29.31 40.38 -40.08
N GLU A 69 30.57 40.04 -40.30
CA GLU A 69 31.60 39.87 -39.25
C GLU A 69 32.61 41.03 -39.16
N ARG A 70 32.46 42.07 -39.98
CA ARG A 70 33.25 43.32 -39.93
C ARG A 70 32.33 44.56 -39.89
N PRO A 71 31.41 44.70 -38.91
CA PRO A 71 30.45 45.79 -38.87
C PRO A 71 31.13 47.16 -38.73
N GLY A 72 31.14 47.94 -39.82
CA GLY A 72 31.77 49.25 -39.90
C GLY A 72 32.89 49.35 -40.94
N ASP A 73 33.36 48.21 -41.46
CA ASP A 73 34.23 48.13 -42.63
C ASP A 73 33.42 48.26 -43.93
N VAL A 74 34.09 48.61 -45.03
CA VAL A 74 33.51 48.59 -46.38
C VAL A 74 33.90 47.28 -47.06
N VAL A 75 32.95 46.64 -47.77
CA VAL A 75 33.21 45.38 -48.50
C VAL A 75 32.79 45.51 -49.97
N MET A 76 33.78 45.70 -50.84
CA MET A 76 33.62 45.80 -52.28
C MET A 76 33.58 44.41 -52.91
N GLN A 77 32.50 44.09 -53.62
CA GLN A 77 32.34 42.80 -54.29
C GLN A 77 32.67 42.92 -55.78
N VAL A 78 33.97 43.02 -56.05
CA VAL A 78 34.60 43.31 -57.33
C VAL A 78 35.96 42.62 -57.40
N MET A 79 36.55 42.51 -58.58
CA MET A 79 38.00 42.31 -58.71
C MET A 79 38.73 43.66 -58.76
N VAL A 80 40.03 43.66 -58.46
CA VAL A 80 40.91 44.81 -58.73
C VAL A 80 41.82 44.48 -59.91
N GLY A 81 42.08 45.44 -60.79
CA GLY A 81 42.91 45.25 -61.97
C GLY A 81 43.39 46.55 -62.58
N ALA A 82 44.03 46.46 -63.75
CA ALA A 82 44.72 47.58 -64.40
C ALA A 82 43.76 48.68 -64.89
N GLU A 83 42.55 48.32 -65.32
CA GLU A 83 41.53 49.23 -65.84
C GLU A 83 40.16 48.89 -65.23
N GLU A 84 39.26 49.87 -65.13
CA GLU A 84 37.88 49.63 -64.68
C GLU A 84 37.04 48.91 -65.75
N GLY A 85 36.10 48.06 -65.34
CA GLY A 85 35.23 47.37 -66.29
C GLY A 85 34.54 46.13 -65.75
N ILE A 86 34.54 45.06 -66.56
CA ILE A 86 33.91 43.78 -66.27
C ILE A 86 34.87 42.67 -66.71
N GLY A 87 35.23 41.77 -65.79
CA GLY A 87 36.21 40.71 -65.99
C GLY A 87 35.64 39.32 -65.74
N ALA A 88 36.41 38.30 -66.12
CA ALA A 88 36.13 36.90 -65.77
C ALA A 88 36.87 36.53 -64.48
N LEU A 89 36.17 35.87 -63.56
CA LEU A 89 36.75 35.22 -62.38
C LEU A 89 36.58 33.72 -62.54
N PHE A 90 37.65 32.96 -62.33
CA PHE A 90 37.65 31.50 -62.34
C PHE A 90 37.54 31.01 -60.90
N ALA A 91 36.29 30.88 -60.44
CA ALA A 91 35.96 30.66 -59.04
C ALA A 91 36.02 29.19 -58.66
N MET A 92 36.69 28.88 -57.53
CA MET A 92 36.71 27.56 -56.89
C MET A 92 36.11 27.68 -55.49
N SER A 93 34.81 27.40 -55.39
CA SER A 93 34.03 27.62 -54.17
C SER A 93 34.55 26.80 -52.98
N GLY A 94 34.76 27.45 -51.84
CA GLY A 94 35.30 26.80 -50.64
C GLY A 94 36.83 26.65 -50.62
N THR A 95 37.55 27.43 -51.43
CA THR A 95 39.02 27.49 -51.46
C THR A 95 39.50 28.95 -51.50
N GLY A 96 40.81 29.20 -51.33
CA GLY A 96 41.43 30.49 -51.64
C GLY A 96 41.60 30.74 -53.14
N LEU A 97 41.87 29.67 -53.90
CA LEU A 97 42.47 29.59 -55.25
C LEU A 97 41.76 30.32 -56.42
N SER A 98 40.73 31.13 -56.16
CA SER A 98 39.91 31.78 -57.17
C SER A 98 40.64 32.96 -57.82
N THR A 99 40.95 32.85 -59.11
CA THR A 99 41.85 33.77 -59.83
C THR A 99 41.18 34.42 -61.05
N SER A 100 41.69 35.58 -61.50
CA SER A 100 41.31 36.17 -62.80
C SER A 100 42.07 35.55 -63.99
N ARG A 101 43.06 34.70 -63.73
CA ARG A 101 43.96 34.12 -64.74
C ARG A 101 43.42 32.85 -65.37
N GLU A 102 43.09 32.94 -66.66
CA GLU A 102 42.64 31.83 -67.49
C GLU A 102 43.72 30.74 -67.63
N ASP A 103 45.01 31.08 -67.65
CA ASP A 103 46.12 30.12 -67.73
C ASP A 103 46.31 29.29 -66.46
N LEU A 104 46.03 29.86 -65.29
CA LEU A 104 45.99 29.12 -64.02
C LEU A 104 44.71 28.29 -63.90
N ALA A 105 43.57 28.82 -64.36
CA ALA A 105 42.30 28.12 -64.39
C ALA A 105 42.34 26.83 -65.24
N GLU A 106 42.92 26.89 -66.45
CA GLU A 106 43.17 25.70 -67.29
C GLU A 106 44.05 24.66 -66.56
N GLY A 107 45.00 25.12 -65.74
CA GLY A 107 45.82 24.26 -64.88
C GLY A 107 44.97 23.53 -63.84
N TYR A 108 44.12 24.27 -63.12
CA TYR A 108 43.25 23.72 -62.07
C TYR A 108 42.19 22.75 -62.61
N GLU A 109 41.60 23.04 -63.78
CA GLU A 109 40.69 22.10 -64.47
C GLU A 109 41.41 20.80 -64.84
N ARG A 110 42.65 20.89 -65.33
CA ARG A 110 43.48 19.71 -65.68
C ARG A 110 43.89 18.88 -64.47
N ASP A 111 44.07 19.50 -63.31
CA ASP A 111 44.29 18.83 -62.02
C ASP A 111 42.98 18.31 -61.40
N GLY A 112 41.84 18.47 -62.08
CA GLY A 112 40.55 17.90 -61.70
C GLY A 112 39.79 18.71 -60.65
N ARG A 113 40.04 20.02 -60.55
CA ARG A 113 39.26 20.94 -59.69
C ARG A 113 37.98 21.40 -60.40
N ASP A 114 36.96 21.72 -59.61
CA ASP A 114 35.71 22.29 -60.08
C ASP A 114 35.84 23.81 -60.22
N VAL A 115 36.06 24.29 -61.44
CA VAL A 115 36.29 25.70 -61.77
C VAL A 115 35.03 26.28 -62.42
N THR A 116 34.44 27.31 -61.81
CA THR A 116 33.27 28.02 -62.35
C THR A 116 33.66 29.40 -62.85
N ARG A 117 33.56 29.63 -64.16
CA ARG A 117 33.80 30.95 -64.76
C ARG A 117 32.63 31.92 -64.49
N VAL A 118 32.81 32.81 -63.53
CA VAL A 118 31.89 33.90 -63.17
C VAL A 118 32.30 35.19 -63.91
N VAL A 119 31.37 36.15 -64.04
CA VAL A 119 31.65 37.48 -64.59
C VAL A 119 31.32 38.53 -63.51
N VAL A 120 32.29 39.39 -63.19
CA VAL A 120 32.22 40.34 -62.07
C VAL A 120 32.77 41.72 -62.46
N PRO A 121 32.38 42.81 -61.78
CA PRO A 121 32.96 44.13 -62.04
C PRO A 121 34.45 44.17 -61.65
N VAL A 122 35.20 45.05 -62.32
CA VAL A 122 36.62 45.33 -62.07
C VAL A 122 36.77 46.81 -61.74
N VAL A 123 37.56 47.13 -60.71
CA VAL A 123 37.95 48.49 -60.34
C VAL A 123 39.48 48.63 -60.33
N THR A 124 39.99 49.84 -60.35
CA THR A 124 41.43 50.10 -60.19
C THR A 124 41.81 50.18 -58.70
N LEU A 125 43.10 49.98 -58.37
CA LEU A 125 43.56 50.09 -56.97
C LEU A 125 43.34 51.53 -56.43
N ASP A 126 43.45 52.55 -57.29
CA ASP A 126 43.11 53.93 -56.93
C ASP A 126 41.65 54.09 -56.47
N GLN A 127 40.70 53.39 -57.11
CA GLN A 127 39.29 53.44 -56.73
C GLN A 127 39.01 52.77 -55.37
N VAL A 128 39.79 51.74 -55.01
CA VAL A 128 39.73 51.11 -53.68
C VAL A 128 40.35 52.03 -52.62
N LEU A 129 41.56 52.55 -52.87
CA LEU A 129 42.27 53.43 -51.94
C LEU A 129 41.52 54.74 -51.67
N ALA A 130 40.79 55.28 -52.66
CA ALA A 130 39.99 56.50 -52.53
C ALA A 130 38.78 56.39 -51.57
N ILE A 131 38.44 55.19 -51.09
CA ILE A 131 37.39 54.97 -50.09
C ILE A 131 37.90 55.25 -48.67
N VAL A 132 39.20 55.19 -48.42
CA VAL A 132 39.78 55.34 -47.08
C VAL A 132 39.93 56.80 -46.69
N GLU A 133 39.32 57.18 -45.57
CA GLU A 133 39.52 58.50 -44.96
C GLU A 133 40.85 58.55 -44.20
N GLY A 134 41.87 59.18 -44.80
CA GLY A 134 43.18 59.41 -44.18
C GLY A 134 44.20 58.31 -44.52
N ASP A 135 45.10 58.04 -43.58
CA ASP A 135 46.22 57.12 -43.80
C ASP A 135 45.78 55.65 -43.89
N VAL A 136 46.20 54.96 -44.95
CA VAL A 136 46.19 53.49 -45.01
C VAL A 136 47.48 53.00 -44.36
N HIS A 137 47.36 52.22 -43.30
CA HIS A 137 48.50 51.81 -42.49
C HIS A 137 49.09 50.48 -42.99
N TRP A 138 48.25 49.58 -43.52
CA TRP A 138 48.69 48.46 -44.34
C TRP A 138 47.71 48.15 -45.48
N LEU A 139 48.26 47.61 -46.59
CA LEU A 139 47.52 47.06 -47.72
C LEU A 139 48.00 45.62 -47.97
N LYS A 140 47.08 44.64 -47.98
CA LYS A 140 47.34 43.27 -48.46
C LYS A 140 46.85 43.12 -49.91
N ILE A 141 47.65 42.47 -50.74
CA ILE A 141 47.29 42.03 -52.10
C ILE A 141 47.60 40.54 -52.21
N ASP A 142 46.56 39.75 -52.42
CA ASP A 142 46.60 38.30 -52.54
C ASP A 142 45.47 37.90 -53.49
N VAL A 143 45.79 37.70 -54.77
CA VAL A 143 44.77 37.51 -55.82
C VAL A 143 45.13 36.34 -56.74
N GLU A 144 45.80 35.34 -56.17
CA GLU A 144 46.09 34.04 -56.78
C GLU A 144 46.77 34.18 -58.15
N GLY A 145 47.87 34.94 -58.18
CA GLY A 145 48.76 35.13 -59.33
C GLY A 145 48.46 36.34 -60.22
N ALA A 146 47.56 37.24 -59.79
CA ALA A 146 47.13 38.43 -60.54
C ALA A 146 47.63 39.76 -59.94
N GLU A 147 48.57 39.72 -59.00
CA GLU A 147 49.03 40.85 -58.16
C GLU A 147 49.58 41.99 -59.02
N LYS A 148 50.26 41.63 -60.12
CA LYS A 148 50.73 42.56 -61.15
C LYS A 148 49.61 43.43 -61.73
N GLN A 149 48.44 42.85 -62.02
CA GLN A 149 47.31 43.58 -62.60
C GLN A 149 46.73 44.59 -61.58
N VAL A 150 46.70 44.23 -60.30
CA VAL A 150 46.29 45.13 -59.20
C VAL A 150 47.25 46.32 -59.08
N LEU A 151 48.56 46.07 -59.17
CA LEU A 151 49.62 47.08 -59.08
C LEU A 151 49.72 47.96 -60.33
N GLU A 152 49.39 47.43 -61.51
CA GLU A 152 49.27 48.21 -62.75
C GLU A 152 48.12 49.22 -62.65
N GLY A 153 47.02 48.87 -61.96
CA GLY A 153 45.87 49.75 -61.68
C GLY A 153 46.11 50.81 -60.58
N TRP A 154 47.36 51.08 -60.22
CA TRP A 154 47.73 52.11 -59.26
C TRP A 154 48.35 53.30 -60.00
N HIS A 155 47.77 54.49 -59.94
CA HIS A 155 48.33 55.70 -60.55
C HIS A 155 48.37 56.90 -59.58
N GLY A 156 47.55 56.88 -58.54
CA GLY A 156 47.41 57.93 -57.53
C GLY A 156 48.60 58.07 -56.57
N SER A 157 48.53 59.12 -55.76
CA SER A 157 49.56 59.53 -54.80
C SER A 157 49.41 58.95 -53.40
N LEU A 158 48.30 58.27 -53.08
CA LEU A 158 48.12 57.62 -51.78
C LEU A 158 49.12 56.46 -51.64
N ARG A 159 49.80 56.40 -50.50
CA ARG A 159 50.83 55.39 -50.18
C ARG A 159 50.49 54.72 -48.84
N PRO A 160 49.99 53.46 -48.85
CA PRO A 160 49.92 52.65 -47.65
C PRO A 160 51.29 52.56 -46.95
N TRP A 161 51.35 52.65 -45.62
CA TRP A 161 52.64 52.67 -44.91
C TRP A 161 53.41 51.35 -45.07
N VAL A 162 52.68 50.23 -45.00
CA VAL A 162 53.18 48.87 -45.26
C VAL A 162 52.39 48.23 -46.42
N LEU A 163 53.06 47.47 -47.28
CA LEU A 163 52.46 46.56 -48.25
C LEU A 163 52.77 45.11 -47.85
N VAL A 164 51.79 44.23 -48.00
CA VAL A 164 51.93 42.77 -47.91
C VAL A 164 51.42 42.21 -49.23
N ILE A 165 52.29 41.54 -49.99
CA ILE A 165 51.93 41.07 -51.34
C ILE A 165 52.32 39.61 -51.44
N GLU A 166 51.37 38.73 -51.80
CA GLU A 166 51.66 37.32 -52.05
C GLU A 166 52.68 37.24 -53.21
N SER A 167 53.70 36.40 -53.02
CA SER A 167 54.89 36.43 -53.88
C SER A 167 55.34 35.05 -54.33
N THR A 168 54.49 34.05 -54.10
CA THR A 168 54.65 32.67 -54.50
C THR A 168 53.70 32.35 -55.65
N ARG A 169 54.00 31.31 -56.43
CA ARG A 169 52.98 30.69 -57.27
C ARG A 169 52.00 29.91 -56.39
N PRO A 170 50.69 29.89 -56.70
CA PRO A 170 49.70 29.14 -55.92
C PRO A 170 50.13 27.70 -55.61
N MET A 171 49.97 27.30 -54.36
CA MET A 171 50.39 25.99 -53.82
C MET A 171 51.88 25.65 -53.99
N SER A 172 52.76 26.63 -54.18
CA SER A 172 54.21 26.45 -54.41
C SER A 172 55.08 27.27 -53.45
N GLN A 173 56.38 26.97 -53.43
CA GLN A 173 57.43 27.81 -52.81
C GLN A 173 58.27 28.55 -53.86
N GLU A 174 57.93 28.42 -55.14
CA GLU A 174 58.54 29.16 -56.23
C GLU A 174 58.03 30.61 -56.22
N GLN A 175 58.93 31.57 -56.09
CA GLN A 175 58.60 33.00 -56.08
C GLN A 175 58.24 33.54 -57.48
N ASN A 176 57.41 34.58 -57.52
CA ASN A 176 56.94 35.26 -58.75
C ASN A 176 57.09 36.80 -58.73
N TYR A 177 57.65 37.38 -57.67
CA TYR A 177 57.71 38.84 -57.46
C TYR A 177 58.45 39.60 -58.58
N GLU A 178 59.33 38.93 -59.33
CA GLU A 178 60.02 39.51 -60.48
C GLU A 178 59.05 40.03 -61.57
N GLU A 179 57.80 39.58 -61.57
CA GLU A 179 56.75 40.08 -62.48
C GLU A 179 56.24 41.49 -62.09
N TRP A 180 56.37 41.92 -60.83
CA TRP A 180 55.72 43.13 -60.31
C TRP A 180 56.53 44.01 -59.34
N ASP A 181 57.64 43.54 -58.76
CA ASP A 181 58.43 44.24 -57.71
C ASP A 181 58.88 45.66 -58.12
N ALA A 182 59.22 45.86 -59.40
CA ALA A 182 59.54 47.18 -59.95
C ALA A 182 58.39 48.19 -59.80
N LEU A 183 57.13 47.77 -60.00
CA LEU A 183 55.94 48.62 -59.86
C LEU A 183 55.74 49.11 -58.42
N VAL A 184 56.29 48.38 -57.44
CA VAL A 184 56.29 48.73 -56.01
C VAL A 184 57.49 49.60 -55.68
N VAL A 185 58.71 49.17 -56.03
CA VAL A 185 59.96 49.90 -55.69
C VAL A 185 59.99 51.30 -56.33
N GLU A 186 59.56 51.44 -57.59
CA GLU A 186 59.49 52.75 -58.28
C GLU A 186 58.51 53.74 -57.63
N ARG A 187 57.62 53.29 -56.74
CA ARG A 187 56.65 54.14 -56.01
C ARG A 187 57.16 54.68 -54.68
N GLY A 188 58.41 54.39 -54.30
CA GLY A 188 59.00 54.76 -53.01
C GLY A 188 58.70 53.73 -51.93
N TYR A 189 58.98 52.45 -52.24
CA TYR A 189 58.85 51.33 -51.32
C TYR A 189 60.14 50.52 -51.22
N ARG A 190 60.43 50.07 -50.01
CA ARG A 190 61.59 49.27 -49.66
C ARG A 190 61.14 47.88 -49.25
N PHE A 191 61.61 46.85 -49.94
CA PHE A 191 61.49 45.47 -49.47
C PHE A 191 62.19 45.32 -48.11
N VAL A 192 61.50 44.75 -47.13
CA VAL A 192 62.01 44.58 -45.75
C VAL A 192 62.01 43.13 -45.26
N TYR A 193 61.07 42.29 -45.69
CA TYR A 193 60.93 40.92 -45.17
C TYR A 193 60.15 40.00 -46.14
N PHE A 194 60.44 38.71 -46.08
CA PHE A 194 59.72 37.64 -46.77
C PHE A 194 59.44 36.53 -45.76
N ASP A 195 58.17 36.15 -45.61
CA ASP A 195 57.72 35.18 -44.58
C ASP A 195 57.71 33.72 -45.05
N GLY A 196 57.93 33.49 -46.35
CA GLY A 196 57.79 32.20 -47.02
C GLY A 196 56.71 32.19 -48.13
N LEU A 197 55.77 33.13 -48.08
CA LEU A 197 54.67 33.34 -49.04
C LEU A 197 54.58 34.82 -49.45
N ASN A 198 54.47 35.72 -48.47
CA ASN A 198 54.30 37.16 -48.67
C ASN A 198 55.64 37.90 -48.64
N ARG A 199 55.78 38.93 -49.49
CA ARG A 199 56.82 39.96 -49.38
C ARG A 199 56.25 41.23 -48.76
N PHE A 200 56.95 41.73 -47.76
CA PHE A 200 56.62 42.94 -47.02
C PHE A 200 57.47 44.11 -47.51
N TYR A 201 56.82 45.23 -47.77
CA TYR A 201 57.47 46.48 -48.16
C TYR A 201 57.02 47.61 -47.24
N VAL A 202 57.95 48.50 -46.90
CA VAL A 202 57.68 49.73 -46.12
C VAL A 202 57.87 50.93 -47.03
N SER A 203 56.97 51.92 -46.96
CA SER A 203 57.13 53.16 -47.73
C SER A 203 58.35 53.95 -47.25
N ASP A 204 59.09 54.57 -48.17
CA ASP A 204 60.20 55.48 -47.82
C ASP A 204 59.72 56.74 -47.07
N ALA A 205 58.41 56.97 -46.96
CA ALA A 205 57.81 57.97 -46.07
C ALA A 205 57.79 57.55 -44.57
N HIS A 206 57.86 56.24 -44.30
CA HIS A 206 57.76 55.64 -42.95
C HIS A 206 58.94 54.70 -42.62
N PRO A 207 60.20 55.14 -42.80
CA PRO A 207 61.38 54.29 -42.60
C PRO A 207 61.51 53.74 -41.17
N GLU A 208 60.89 54.39 -40.17
CA GLU A 208 60.85 53.94 -38.78
C GLU A 208 60.17 52.58 -38.58
N LEU A 209 59.30 52.16 -39.51
CA LEU A 209 58.61 50.87 -39.43
C LEU A 209 59.50 49.70 -39.84
N ALA A 210 60.54 49.93 -40.65
CA ALA A 210 61.38 48.89 -41.23
C ALA A 210 62.06 48.00 -40.16
N ASP A 211 62.45 48.58 -39.01
CA ASP A 211 63.10 47.83 -37.93
C ASP A 211 62.20 46.77 -37.28
N ALA A 212 60.88 46.84 -37.45
CA ALA A 212 59.97 45.80 -36.99
C ALA A 212 60.09 44.49 -37.80
N PHE A 213 60.67 44.53 -39.01
CA PHE A 213 60.64 43.43 -39.98
C PHE A 213 61.93 42.58 -40.04
N HIS A 214 62.99 42.94 -39.29
CA HIS A 214 64.29 42.22 -39.31
C HIS A 214 64.24 40.73 -38.91
N VAL A 215 63.19 40.30 -38.20
CA VAL A 215 63.01 38.91 -37.74
C VAL A 215 61.57 38.47 -37.88
N GLY A 216 61.32 37.18 -38.10
CA GLY A 216 59.97 36.64 -38.13
C GLY A 216 59.23 36.73 -36.78
N PRO A 217 57.91 36.46 -36.76
CA PRO A 217 57.11 36.32 -35.54
C PRO A 217 57.71 35.33 -34.53
N ASN A 218 57.73 35.71 -33.25
CA ASN A 218 58.43 34.97 -32.19
C ASN A 218 57.86 35.26 -30.79
N VAL A 219 58.47 34.66 -29.76
CA VAL A 219 58.00 34.72 -28.36
C VAL A 219 57.90 36.12 -27.76
N PHE A 220 58.60 37.12 -28.32
CA PHE A 220 58.54 38.50 -27.83
C PHE A 220 57.29 39.26 -28.29
N ASP A 221 56.61 38.78 -29.34
CA ASP A 221 55.36 39.36 -29.86
C ASP A 221 54.13 39.01 -29.02
N ARG A 222 54.24 37.94 -28.21
CA ARG A 222 53.23 37.49 -27.22
C ARG A 222 51.83 37.18 -27.80
N PHE A 223 51.77 36.86 -29.09
CA PHE A 223 50.53 36.46 -29.75
C PHE A 223 50.04 35.08 -29.30
N GLN A 224 48.76 34.81 -29.55
CA GLN A 224 48.11 33.52 -29.33
C GLN A 224 47.49 33.03 -30.65
N LEU A 225 47.39 31.73 -30.86
CA LEU A 225 46.75 31.17 -32.07
C LEU A 225 45.23 31.12 -31.86
N ALA A 226 44.44 31.62 -32.81
CA ALA A 226 42.98 31.51 -32.78
C ALA A 226 42.46 30.06 -32.88
N GLY A 227 43.26 29.17 -33.47
CA GLY A 227 42.83 27.82 -33.83
C GLY A 227 41.96 27.74 -35.09
N THR A 228 41.61 28.87 -35.72
CA THR A 228 40.78 28.92 -36.95
C THR A 228 41.59 29.12 -38.24
N ALA A 229 42.88 29.41 -38.17
CA ALA A 229 43.75 29.41 -39.36
C ALA A 229 43.90 27.99 -39.93
N THR A 230 44.02 27.87 -41.25
CA THR A 230 44.18 26.58 -41.94
C THR A 230 45.59 25.99 -41.79
N SER A 231 46.55 26.82 -41.36
CA SER A 231 47.96 26.44 -41.21
C SER A 231 48.19 25.43 -40.09
N THR A 232 49.20 24.58 -40.27
CA THR A 232 49.42 23.41 -39.41
C THR A 232 49.92 23.73 -38.00
N PHE A 233 50.28 24.98 -37.71
CA PHE A 233 50.82 25.43 -36.41
C PHE A 233 49.88 25.12 -35.23
N ALA A 234 48.57 25.24 -35.40
CA ALA A 234 47.58 24.95 -34.36
C ALA A 234 47.09 23.48 -34.36
N ALA A 235 47.34 22.71 -35.42
CA ALA A 235 46.60 21.47 -35.73
C ALA A 235 46.64 20.42 -34.61
N LYS A 236 47.78 20.25 -33.92
CA LYS A 236 47.89 19.30 -32.80
C LYS A 236 47.11 19.76 -31.57
N LEU A 237 47.11 21.06 -31.27
CA LEU A 237 46.38 21.64 -30.14
C LEU A 237 44.86 21.59 -30.40
N ASN A 238 44.43 21.88 -31.63
CA ASN A 238 43.04 21.74 -32.05
C ASN A 238 42.55 20.29 -31.92
N LEU A 239 43.36 19.31 -32.35
CA LEU A 239 43.04 17.89 -32.21
C LEU A 239 42.93 17.46 -30.74
N ASP A 240 43.89 17.87 -29.89
CA ASP A 240 43.87 17.54 -28.46
C ASP A 240 42.67 18.18 -27.74
N ALA A 241 42.31 19.42 -28.10
CA ALA A 241 41.12 20.10 -27.60
C ALA A 241 39.84 19.37 -28.03
N ALA A 242 39.72 18.96 -29.30
CA ALA A 242 38.58 18.22 -29.80
C ALA A 242 38.40 16.86 -29.08
N VAL A 243 39.49 16.11 -28.88
CA VAL A 243 39.49 14.86 -28.10
C VAL A 243 39.09 15.11 -26.64
N ALA A 244 39.64 16.16 -26.01
CA ALA A 244 39.28 16.52 -24.63
C ALA A 244 37.81 16.94 -24.49
N HIS A 245 37.23 17.64 -25.48
CA HIS A 245 35.81 17.99 -25.52
C HIS A 245 34.90 16.75 -25.68
N ASP A 246 35.27 15.82 -26.56
CA ASP A 246 34.55 14.56 -26.78
C ASP A 246 34.61 13.63 -25.55
N GLU A 247 35.77 13.56 -24.88
CA GLU A 247 35.89 12.90 -23.57
C GLU A 247 35.06 13.60 -22.47
N ALA A 248 35.05 14.93 -22.43
CA ALA A 248 34.25 15.68 -21.46
C ALA A 248 32.74 15.48 -21.67
N ALA A 249 32.29 15.42 -22.93
CA ALA A 249 30.90 15.11 -23.29
C ALA A 249 30.50 13.70 -22.80
N ARG A 250 31.27 12.67 -23.16
CA ARG A 250 31.01 11.28 -22.69
C ARG A 250 31.00 11.15 -21.17
N ARG A 251 31.94 11.80 -20.47
CA ARG A 251 31.95 11.83 -19.00
C ARG A 251 30.71 12.54 -18.42
N GLY A 252 30.19 13.57 -19.10
CA GLY A 252 28.93 14.22 -18.75
C GLY A 252 27.71 13.29 -18.88
N GLU A 253 27.64 12.51 -19.96
CA GLU A 253 26.59 11.51 -20.19
C GLU A 253 26.66 10.36 -19.16
N ASP A 254 27.85 9.85 -18.87
CA ASP A 254 28.07 8.84 -17.83
C ASP A 254 27.64 9.34 -16.45
N LEU A 255 28.00 10.58 -16.08
CA LEU A 255 27.57 11.21 -14.82
C LEU A 255 26.05 11.42 -14.76
N ALA A 256 25.42 11.80 -15.87
CA ALA A 256 23.96 11.93 -15.95
C ALA A 256 23.26 10.57 -15.75
N ARG A 257 23.77 9.50 -16.38
CA ARG A 257 23.27 8.13 -16.19
C ARG A 257 23.42 7.65 -14.75
N ILE A 258 24.62 7.77 -14.17
CA ILE A 258 24.90 7.36 -12.79
C ILE A 258 24.04 8.16 -11.79
N SER A 259 23.80 9.45 -12.04
CA SER A 259 22.90 10.27 -11.22
C SER A 259 21.44 9.77 -11.26
N ALA A 260 20.95 9.36 -12.43
CA ALA A 260 19.61 8.78 -12.58
C ALA A 260 19.49 7.40 -11.91
N GLU A 261 20.47 6.51 -12.10
CA GLU A 261 20.54 5.20 -11.45
C GLU A 261 20.58 5.34 -9.91
N LEU A 262 21.34 6.32 -9.39
CA LEU A 262 21.41 6.64 -7.97
C LEU A 262 20.09 7.20 -7.42
N ALA A 263 19.39 8.02 -8.20
CA ALA A 263 18.07 8.55 -7.82
C ALA A 263 17.04 7.42 -7.72
N GLN A 264 16.94 6.55 -8.75
CA GLN A 264 16.06 5.38 -8.72
C GLN A 264 16.37 4.47 -7.53
N THR A 265 17.65 4.11 -7.33
CA THR A 265 18.10 3.25 -6.23
C THR A 265 17.73 3.83 -4.86
N LYS A 266 17.76 5.17 -4.71
CA LYS A 266 17.39 5.87 -3.48
C LYS A 266 15.88 5.82 -3.22
N ASP A 267 15.06 5.92 -4.25
CA ASP A 267 13.59 5.85 -4.13
C ASP A 267 13.11 4.40 -3.90
N GLU A 268 13.77 3.41 -4.51
CA GLU A 268 13.59 1.99 -4.20
C GLU A 268 13.99 1.66 -2.75
N LEU A 269 15.11 2.20 -2.26
CA LEU A 269 15.52 2.05 -0.86
C LEU A 269 14.53 2.73 0.10
N SER A 270 14.05 3.93 -0.23
CA SER A 270 13.08 4.69 0.58
C SER A 270 11.74 3.95 0.71
N SER A 271 11.19 3.46 -0.40
CA SER A 271 9.96 2.68 -0.43
C SER A 271 10.10 1.32 0.29
N THR A 272 11.26 0.66 0.15
CA THR A 272 11.58 -0.57 0.90
C THR A 272 11.66 -0.32 2.42
N GLN A 273 12.26 0.80 2.85
CA GLN A 273 12.30 1.20 4.26
C GLN A 273 10.89 1.47 4.80
N GLN A 274 10.04 2.20 4.05
CA GLN A 274 8.64 2.44 4.42
C GLN A 274 7.89 1.12 4.60
N ALA A 275 7.95 0.21 3.62
CA ALA A 275 7.30 -1.10 3.68
C ALA A 275 7.75 -1.94 4.89
N ASN A 276 9.03 -1.91 5.25
CA ASN A 276 9.55 -2.56 6.44
C ASN A 276 8.99 -1.92 7.73
N THR A 277 8.97 -0.59 7.85
CA THR A 277 8.41 0.08 9.04
C THR A 277 6.91 -0.18 9.21
N GLU A 278 6.15 -0.25 8.11
CA GLU A 278 4.74 -0.68 8.16
C GLU A 278 4.61 -2.13 8.63
N PHE A 279 5.44 -3.05 8.14
CA PHE A 279 5.41 -4.45 8.54
C PHE A 279 5.72 -4.63 10.03
N GLU A 280 6.75 -3.94 10.54
CA GLU A 280 7.08 -3.93 11.97
C GLU A 280 5.93 -3.38 12.81
N LEU A 281 5.30 -2.29 12.39
CA LEU A 281 4.17 -1.67 13.10
C LEU A 281 2.95 -2.61 13.14
N ARG A 282 2.61 -3.28 12.02
CA ARG A 282 1.55 -4.31 11.98
C ARG A 282 1.88 -5.50 12.89
N LEU A 283 3.14 -5.96 12.92
CA LEU A 283 3.58 -7.04 13.80
C LEU A 283 3.51 -6.66 15.28
N LEU A 284 3.83 -5.42 15.63
CA LEU A 284 3.68 -4.87 16.98
C LEU A 284 2.21 -4.77 17.40
N GLN A 285 1.32 -4.31 16.51
CA GLN A 285 -0.13 -4.32 16.74
C GLN A 285 -0.67 -5.72 17.01
N GLN A 286 -0.32 -6.71 16.18
CA GLN A 286 -0.74 -8.11 16.39
C GLN A 286 -0.24 -8.69 17.72
N ARG A 287 0.99 -8.34 18.13
CA ARG A 287 1.55 -8.73 19.44
C ARG A 287 0.83 -8.06 20.61
N LEU A 288 0.43 -6.79 20.46
CA LEU A 288 -0.36 -6.08 21.46
C LEU A 288 -1.76 -6.70 21.62
N GLU A 289 -2.49 -6.90 20.52
CA GLU A 289 -3.79 -7.58 20.53
C GLU A 289 -3.72 -8.98 21.16
N ALA A 290 -2.67 -9.76 20.86
CA ALA A 290 -2.47 -11.08 21.45
C ALA A 290 -2.23 -10.99 22.96
N SER A 291 -1.45 -10.00 23.42
CA SER A 291 -1.25 -9.74 24.86
C SER A 291 -2.54 -9.30 25.56
N GLU A 292 -3.37 -8.49 24.91
CA GLU A 292 -4.66 -8.05 25.45
C GLU A 292 -5.68 -9.19 25.53
N ARG A 293 -5.78 -10.03 24.48
CA ARG A 293 -6.56 -11.27 24.51
C ARG A 293 -6.10 -12.20 25.63
N GLN A 294 -4.79 -12.35 25.83
CA GLN A 294 -4.24 -13.16 26.93
C GLN A 294 -4.59 -12.58 28.31
N LYS A 295 -4.51 -11.25 28.49
CA LYS A 295 -4.91 -10.57 29.74
C LYS A 295 -6.41 -10.75 30.02
N ALA A 296 -7.26 -10.63 28.99
CA ALA A 296 -8.70 -10.85 29.11
C ALA A 296 -9.02 -12.29 29.54
N LEU A 297 -8.42 -13.30 28.89
CA LEU A 297 -8.58 -14.71 29.26
C LEU A 297 -8.15 -15.01 30.70
N LEU A 298 -7.07 -14.38 31.17
CA LEU A 298 -6.61 -14.51 32.57
C LEU A 298 -7.58 -13.83 33.56
N ALA A 299 -8.19 -12.70 33.18
CA ALA A 299 -9.20 -12.02 34.00
C ALA A 299 -10.50 -12.84 34.08
N ASP A 300 -10.98 -13.39 32.95
CA ASP A 300 -12.15 -14.28 32.89
C ASP A 300 -11.90 -15.56 33.70
N GLN A 301 -10.70 -16.15 33.63
CA GLN A 301 -10.31 -17.31 34.42
C GLN A 301 -10.33 -16.99 35.93
N ALA A 302 -9.76 -15.85 36.33
CA ALA A 302 -9.76 -15.42 37.73
C ALA A 302 -11.18 -15.14 38.25
N TRP A 303 -12.03 -14.52 37.43
CA TRP A 303 -13.45 -14.30 37.73
C TRP A 303 -14.21 -15.63 37.90
N ALA A 304 -14.03 -16.57 36.96
CA ALA A 304 -14.66 -17.88 37.00
C ALA A 304 -14.22 -18.71 38.22
N MET A 305 -12.93 -18.65 38.60
CA MET A 305 -12.42 -19.28 39.83
C MET A 305 -13.04 -18.67 41.09
N SER A 306 -13.15 -17.34 41.16
CA SER A 306 -13.79 -16.63 42.28
C SER A 306 -15.29 -16.97 42.38
N HIS A 307 -16.00 -16.99 41.25
CA HIS A 307 -17.41 -17.35 41.18
C HIS A 307 -17.66 -18.82 41.59
N ALA A 308 -16.83 -19.75 41.11
CA ALA A 308 -16.88 -21.15 41.52
C ALA A 308 -16.60 -21.33 43.02
N GLY A 309 -15.65 -20.57 43.59
CA GLY A 309 -15.39 -20.54 45.03
C GLY A 309 -16.62 -20.09 45.83
N ARG A 310 -17.29 -19.01 45.41
CA ARG A 310 -18.53 -18.52 46.02
C ARG A 310 -19.67 -19.54 45.95
N LEU A 311 -19.87 -20.19 44.79
CA LEU A 311 -20.87 -21.25 44.63
C LEU A 311 -20.56 -22.48 45.50
N GLN A 312 -19.28 -22.83 45.66
CA GLN A 312 -18.85 -23.92 46.54
C GLN A 312 -19.16 -23.59 48.01
N GLU A 313 -18.95 -22.34 48.44
CA GLU A 313 -19.29 -21.87 49.79
C GLU A 313 -20.80 -21.87 50.03
N GLU A 314 -21.61 -21.36 49.08
CA GLU A 314 -23.08 -21.41 49.15
C GLU A 314 -23.60 -22.86 49.15
N LEU A 315 -22.95 -23.78 48.42
CA LEU A 315 -23.26 -25.20 48.44
C LEU A 315 -22.91 -25.87 49.79
N VAL A 316 -21.86 -25.42 50.48
CA VAL A 316 -21.52 -25.89 51.84
C VAL A 316 -22.52 -25.36 52.85
N GLN A 317 -22.85 -24.06 52.81
CA GLN A 317 -23.86 -23.43 53.68
C GLN A 317 -25.23 -24.10 53.54
N THR A 318 -25.71 -24.30 52.31
CA THR A 318 -27.01 -24.95 52.06
C THR A 318 -27.02 -26.42 52.45
N LYS A 319 -25.91 -27.16 52.29
CA LYS A 319 -25.78 -28.54 52.80
C LYS A 319 -25.78 -28.59 54.33
N ALA A 320 -25.14 -27.64 55.01
CA ALA A 320 -25.15 -27.57 56.47
C ALA A 320 -26.58 -27.30 57.00
N ALA A 321 -27.26 -26.30 56.47
CA ALA A 321 -28.65 -26.00 56.84
C ALA A 321 -29.62 -27.16 56.52
N ALA A 322 -29.42 -27.87 55.40
CA ALA A 322 -30.20 -29.05 55.07
C ALA A 322 -29.93 -30.23 56.04
N ALA A 323 -28.67 -30.43 56.46
CA ALA A 323 -28.31 -31.45 57.44
C ALA A 323 -28.90 -31.13 58.84
N GLU A 324 -28.89 -29.87 59.24
CA GLU A 324 -29.51 -29.40 60.49
C GLU A 324 -31.04 -29.58 60.47
N ALA A 325 -31.71 -29.23 59.35
CA ALA A 325 -33.14 -29.47 59.17
C ALA A 325 -33.51 -30.96 59.21
N VAL A 326 -32.67 -31.83 58.62
CA VAL A 326 -32.84 -33.29 58.70
C VAL A 326 -32.61 -33.80 60.13
N ALA A 327 -31.63 -33.28 60.86
CA ALA A 327 -31.40 -33.64 62.26
C ALA A 327 -32.58 -33.22 63.15
N ALA A 328 -33.15 -32.03 62.95
CA ALA A 328 -34.35 -31.56 63.65
C ALA A 328 -35.58 -32.44 63.36
N ALA A 329 -35.79 -32.84 62.10
CA ALA A 329 -36.86 -33.77 61.73
C ALA A 329 -36.68 -35.17 62.36
N ILE A 330 -35.45 -35.67 62.43
CA ILE A 330 -35.13 -36.95 63.12
C ILE A 330 -35.40 -36.84 64.63
N ALA A 331 -35.08 -35.70 65.26
CA ALA A 331 -35.37 -35.46 66.66
C ALA A 331 -36.89 -35.46 66.92
N GLN A 332 -37.69 -34.72 66.14
CA GLN A 332 -39.14 -34.70 66.27
C GLN A 332 -39.76 -36.11 66.14
N VAL A 333 -39.31 -36.90 65.15
CA VAL A 333 -39.78 -38.29 64.96
C VAL A 333 -39.35 -39.21 66.12
N SER A 334 -38.22 -38.93 66.77
CA SER A 334 -37.80 -39.63 68.00
C SER A 334 -38.70 -39.27 69.19
N ASP A 335 -39.05 -38.00 69.36
CA ASP A 335 -39.93 -37.54 70.44
C ASP A 335 -41.36 -38.10 70.27
N GLU A 336 -41.90 -38.10 69.04
CA GLU A 336 -43.18 -38.73 68.72
C GLU A 336 -43.17 -40.25 68.99
N ARG A 337 -42.07 -40.95 68.65
CA ARG A 337 -41.86 -42.37 68.99
C ARG A 337 -41.87 -42.60 70.49
N ASP A 338 -41.13 -41.81 71.26
CA ASP A 338 -40.97 -42.04 72.69
C ASP A 338 -42.23 -41.66 73.49
N LEU A 339 -42.97 -40.65 73.02
CA LEU A 339 -44.33 -40.38 73.48
C LEU A 339 -45.26 -41.58 73.23
N ALA A 340 -45.25 -42.19 72.04
CA ALA A 340 -46.05 -43.37 71.74
C ALA A 340 -45.67 -44.59 72.59
N LEU A 341 -44.37 -44.82 72.82
CA LEU A 341 -43.87 -45.88 73.71
C LEU A 341 -44.36 -45.68 75.17
N SER A 342 -44.38 -44.44 75.66
CA SER A 342 -44.91 -44.12 77.00
C SER A 342 -46.39 -44.48 77.15
N GLN A 343 -47.20 -44.28 76.10
CA GLN A 343 -48.62 -44.62 76.09
C GLN A 343 -48.85 -46.15 76.09
N VAL A 344 -48.04 -46.90 75.33
CA VAL A 344 -48.06 -48.38 75.32
C VAL A 344 -47.67 -48.95 76.69
N ALA A 345 -46.65 -48.38 77.34
CA ALA A 345 -46.24 -48.78 78.69
C ALA A 345 -47.36 -48.55 79.73
N LYS A 346 -48.05 -47.41 79.66
CA LYS A 346 -49.17 -47.08 80.55
C LYS A 346 -50.33 -48.08 80.40
N LEU A 347 -50.73 -48.38 79.17
CA LEU A 347 -51.78 -49.38 78.87
C LEU A 347 -51.45 -50.79 79.37
N HIS A 348 -50.17 -51.18 79.43
CA HIS A 348 -49.74 -52.44 80.02
C HIS A 348 -49.85 -52.48 81.56
N GLY A 349 -49.65 -51.34 82.23
CA GLY A 349 -49.85 -51.21 83.68
C GLY A 349 -51.30 -51.48 84.08
N ASP A 350 -52.24 -50.80 83.42
CA ASP A 350 -53.68 -50.90 83.70
C ASP A 350 -54.22 -52.35 83.51
N LEU A 351 -53.75 -53.05 82.47
CA LEU A 351 -54.10 -54.44 82.20
C LEU A 351 -53.61 -55.41 83.29
N THR A 352 -52.42 -55.17 83.82
CA THR A 352 -51.79 -56.02 84.85
C THR A 352 -52.54 -55.91 86.19
N ILE A 353 -53.03 -54.73 86.55
CA ILE A 353 -53.80 -54.50 87.79
C ILE A 353 -55.14 -55.25 87.77
N ILE A 354 -55.85 -55.24 86.64
CA ILE A 354 -57.14 -55.94 86.48
C ILE A 354 -56.99 -57.46 86.68
N HIS A 355 -55.89 -58.03 86.19
CA HIS A 355 -55.67 -59.48 86.15
C HIS A 355 -55.48 -60.16 87.53
N ASN A 356 -55.07 -59.42 88.55
CA ASN A 356 -54.75 -59.96 89.88
C ASN A 356 -55.87 -59.83 90.93
N SER A 357 -57.09 -59.42 90.53
CA SER A 357 -58.24 -59.30 91.43
C SER A 357 -58.96 -60.64 91.68
N THR A 358 -59.34 -60.90 92.94
CA THR A 358 -59.91 -62.21 93.37
C THR A 358 -61.24 -62.58 92.69
N SER A 359 -62.01 -61.60 92.24
CA SER A 359 -63.23 -61.77 91.43
C SER A 359 -62.96 -62.35 90.03
N TRP A 360 -61.72 -62.22 89.52
CA TRP A 360 -61.32 -62.69 88.19
C TRP A 360 -61.00 -64.19 88.14
N ILE A 361 -60.78 -64.86 89.28
CA ILE A 361 -60.49 -66.31 89.31
C ILE A 361 -61.81 -67.11 89.42
N VAL A 362 -62.70 -66.74 90.34
CA VAL A 362 -63.95 -67.49 90.64
C VAL A 362 -64.89 -67.58 89.42
N THR A 363 -64.88 -66.56 88.54
CA THR A 363 -65.76 -66.48 87.37
C THR A 363 -65.19 -67.11 86.10
N ALA A 364 -64.03 -67.77 86.15
CA ALA A 364 -63.36 -68.33 84.98
C ALA A 364 -64.19 -69.41 84.21
N PRO A 365 -64.85 -70.40 84.86
CA PRO A 365 -65.58 -71.45 84.14
C PRO A 365 -66.73 -70.92 83.28
N LEU A 366 -67.47 -69.93 83.80
CA LEU A 366 -68.60 -69.30 83.10
C LEU A 366 -68.13 -68.46 81.91
N ARG A 367 -66.96 -67.81 81.99
CA ARG A 367 -66.42 -67.02 80.88
C ARG A 367 -65.95 -67.90 79.72
N VAL A 368 -65.36 -69.08 79.99
CA VAL A 368 -65.05 -70.09 78.94
C VAL A 368 -66.34 -70.53 78.22
N LEU A 369 -67.39 -70.88 78.97
CA LEU A 369 -68.69 -71.25 78.42
C LEU A 369 -69.27 -70.15 77.52
N SER A 370 -69.15 -68.87 77.93
CA SER A 370 -69.59 -67.72 77.14
C SER A 370 -68.78 -67.46 75.87
N ARG A 371 -67.52 -67.91 75.80
CA ARG A 371 -66.67 -67.80 74.60
C ARG A 371 -66.97 -68.94 73.62
N MET A 372 -67.18 -70.16 74.12
CA MET A 372 -67.63 -71.29 73.29
C MET A 372 -69.01 -71.03 72.67
N LEU A 373 -69.99 -70.56 73.44
CA LEU A 373 -71.33 -70.23 72.90
C LEU A 373 -71.28 -69.10 71.86
N ARG A 374 -70.41 -68.10 72.03
CA ARG A 374 -70.23 -67.02 71.05
C ARG A 374 -69.42 -67.42 69.81
N ALA A 375 -68.57 -68.44 69.88
CA ALA A 375 -67.93 -69.03 68.72
C ALA A 375 -68.95 -69.79 67.84
N VAL A 376 -69.83 -70.58 68.45
CA VAL A 376 -70.93 -71.27 67.75
C VAL A 376 -71.92 -70.26 67.13
N ALA A 377 -72.23 -69.17 67.83
CA ALA A 377 -73.14 -68.12 67.33
C ALA A 377 -72.54 -67.19 66.25
N LYS A 378 -71.30 -67.41 65.79
CA LYS A 378 -70.64 -66.62 64.74
C LYS A 378 -70.00 -67.45 63.61
N ALA A 379 -70.21 -68.76 63.58
CA ALA A 379 -69.72 -69.62 62.50
C ALA A 379 -70.70 -69.63 61.30
N PRO A 380 -70.22 -69.51 60.04
CA PRO A 380 -71.07 -69.63 58.85
C PRO A 380 -71.75 -71.00 58.71
N VAL A 381 -72.94 -71.01 58.11
CA VAL A 381 -73.85 -72.18 58.02
C VAL A 381 -73.25 -73.38 57.27
N SER A 382 -72.24 -73.17 56.41
CA SER A 382 -71.72 -74.17 55.48
C SER A 382 -71.03 -75.39 56.11
N LEU A 383 -70.62 -75.35 57.38
CA LEU A 383 -70.00 -76.50 58.07
C LEU A 383 -70.72 -76.97 59.35
N ALA A 384 -71.97 -76.54 59.56
CA ALA A 384 -72.86 -77.02 60.62
C ALA A 384 -73.33 -78.49 60.45
N ARG A 385 -72.60 -79.33 59.71
CA ARG A 385 -72.98 -80.72 59.38
C ARG A 385 -71.94 -81.81 59.67
N HIS A 386 -70.66 -81.50 59.93
CA HIS A 386 -69.61 -82.54 60.06
C HIS A 386 -68.81 -82.58 61.37
N GLY A 387 -68.93 -81.59 62.28
CA GLY A 387 -68.07 -81.51 63.48
C GLY A 387 -68.55 -82.23 64.76
N VAL A 388 -69.86 -82.47 64.94
CA VAL A 388 -70.42 -82.68 66.29
C VAL A 388 -70.62 -84.15 66.70
N HIS A 389 -70.51 -85.11 65.77
CA HIS A 389 -70.72 -86.53 66.08
C HIS A 389 -69.62 -87.16 66.96
N ALA A 390 -68.42 -86.56 67.05
CA ALA A 390 -67.27 -87.15 67.72
C ALA A 390 -67.35 -87.23 69.27
N PHE A 391 -68.11 -86.35 69.94
CA PHE A 391 -67.96 -86.13 71.40
C PHE A 391 -69.10 -86.66 72.30
N LYS A 392 -70.16 -87.26 71.74
CA LYS A 392 -71.33 -87.70 72.52
C LYS A 392 -71.11 -88.87 73.53
N PRO A 393 -70.14 -89.81 73.37
CA PRO A 393 -69.91 -90.87 74.36
C PRO A 393 -69.48 -90.36 75.75
N ALA A 394 -68.73 -89.26 75.81
CA ALA A 394 -68.23 -88.69 77.06
C ALA A 394 -69.35 -88.01 77.87
N VAL A 395 -70.19 -87.20 77.20
CA VAL A 395 -71.26 -86.41 77.82
C VAL A 395 -72.24 -87.28 78.61
N LYS A 396 -72.57 -88.48 78.09
CA LYS A 396 -73.53 -89.40 78.74
C LYS A 396 -73.07 -89.86 80.13
N ARG A 397 -71.75 -89.99 80.37
CA ARG A 397 -71.19 -90.39 81.68
C ARG A 397 -71.40 -89.29 82.74
N VAL A 398 -71.19 -88.02 82.36
CA VAL A 398 -71.35 -86.87 83.26
C VAL A 398 -72.82 -86.66 83.63
N VAL A 399 -73.73 -86.70 82.65
CA VAL A 399 -75.18 -86.48 82.88
C VAL A 399 -75.78 -87.54 83.81
N PHE A 400 -75.42 -88.82 83.66
CA PHE A 400 -75.85 -89.88 84.58
C PHE A 400 -75.27 -89.70 86.00
N GLY A 401 -74.03 -89.22 86.13
CA GLY A 401 -73.41 -88.95 87.43
C GLY A 401 -74.13 -87.85 88.23
N VAL A 402 -74.57 -86.78 87.57
CA VAL A 402 -75.30 -85.66 88.20
C VAL A 402 -76.74 -86.07 88.56
N LEU A 403 -77.49 -86.68 87.62
CA LEU A 403 -78.88 -87.09 87.87
C LEU A 403 -79.00 -88.15 88.98
N ARG A 404 -78.04 -89.09 89.08
CA ARG A 404 -78.00 -90.10 90.15
C ARG A 404 -77.73 -89.51 91.55
N ARG A 405 -77.22 -88.27 91.64
CA ARG A 405 -76.96 -87.57 92.91
C ARG A 405 -78.10 -86.61 93.30
N ALA A 406 -78.77 -86.00 92.33
CA ALA A 406 -79.89 -85.08 92.57
C ALA A 406 -81.17 -85.78 93.09
N SER A 407 -81.39 -87.05 92.74
CA SER A 407 -82.62 -87.80 93.07
C SER A 407 -82.75 -88.28 94.52
N ARG A 408 -81.85 -87.90 95.43
CA ARG A 408 -81.78 -88.39 96.83
C ARG A 408 -81.89 -87.31 97.91
N SER A 409 -82.35 -86.09 97.59
CA SER A 409 -82.53 -85.00 98.58
C SER A 409 -83.99 -84.50 98.62
N PRO A 410 -84.78 -84.84 99.67
CA PRO A 410 -86.16 -84.35 99.80
C PRO A 410 -86.29 -82.83 99.97
N ARG A 411 -85.23 -82.12 100.38
CA ARG A 411 -85.28 -80.69 100.72
C ARG A 411 -85.35 -79.77 99.49
N LEU A 412 -84.68 -80.12 98.39
CA LEU A 412 -84.66 -79.31 97.15
C LEU A 412 -86.01 -79.27 96.40
N ARG A 413 -86.89 -80.24 96.65
CA ARG A 413 -88.19 -80.35 95.95
C ARG A 413 -89.22 -79.31 96.44
N ARG A 414 -89.05 -78.74 97.64
CA ARG A 414 -89.87 -77.63 98.16
C ARG A 414 -89.38 -76.26 97.66
N THR A 415 -88.07 -76.03 97.57
CA THR A 415 -87.52 -74.74 97.11
C THR A 415 -87.85 -74.44 95.64
N ALA A 416 -87.98 -75.47 94.80
CA ALA A 416 -88.31 -75.29 93.37
C ALA A 416 -89.71 -74.71 93.12
N GLY A 417 -90.70 -75.01 93.98
CA GLY A 417 -92.06 -74.49 93.84
C GLY A 417 -92.16 -73.00 94.16
N ASN A 418 -91.54 -72.57 95.27
CA ASN A 418 -91.68 -71.21 95.77
C ASN A 418 -91.02 -70.15 94.86
N VAL A 419 -89.96 -70.51 94.12
CA VAL A 419 -89.31 -69.60 93.15
C VAL A 419 -90.19 -69.35 91.92
N LEU A 420 -91.03 -70.31 91.52
CA LEU A 420 -91.93 -70.13 90.38
C LEU A 420 -93.14 -69.22 90.70
N ALA A 421 -93.42 -68.96 91.97
CA ALA A 421 -94.43 -67.97 92.39
C ALA A 421 -93.91 -66.52 92.40
N SER A 422 -92.59 -66.28 92.30
CA SER A 422 -91.98 -64.95 92.49
C SER A 422 -91.53 -64.25 91.20
N MET A 423 -91.76 -64.83 90.02
CA MET A 423 -91.29 -64.29 88.73
C MET A 423 -92.36 -64.29 87.62
N PRO A 424 -93.37 -63.39 87.69
CA PRO A 424 -94.45 -63.32 86.68
C PRO A 424 -93.94 -63.00 85.26
N ALA A 425 -92.76 -62.41 85.10
CA ALA A 425 -92.14 -62.18 83.79
C ALA A 425 -91.71 -63.47 83.06
N LEU A 426 -91.53 -64.59 83.78
CA LEU A 426 -91.17 -65.88 83.20
C LEU A 426 -92.43 -66.63 82.72
N ASP A 427 -93.48 -66.58 83.53
CA ASP A 427 -94.85 -66.99 83.18
C ASP A 427 -95.37 -66.22 81.95
N ALA A 428 -95.28 -64.88 81.94
CA ALA A 428 -95.67 -64.06 80.80
C ALA A 428 -94.90 -64.39 79.52
N ARG A 429 -93.63 -64.82 79.59
CA ARG A 429 -92.83 -65.21 78.40
C ARG A 429 -93.15 -66.61 77.91
N LEU A 430 -93.54 -67.53 78.80
CA LEU A 430 -94.13 -68.82 78.41
C LEU A 430 -95.48 -68.62 77.70
N ARG A 431 -96.31 -67.67 78.16
CA ARG A 431 -97.55 -67.29 77.46
C ARG A 431 -97.28 -66.54 76.14
N ALA A 432 -96.23 -65.72 76.05
CA ALA A 432 -95.87 -65.03 74.80
C ALA A 432 -95.45 -65.99 73.67
N TRP A 433 -94.80 -67.11 73.99
CA TRP A 433 -94.50 -68.18 73.03
C TRP A 433 -95.76 -68.87 72.48
N HIS A 434 -96.91 -68.75 73.17
CA HIS A 434 -98.22 -69.22 72.70
C HIS A 434 -98.92 -68.19 71.77
N GLY A 435 -98.47 -66.93 71.74
CA GLY A 435 -99.08 -65.85 70.93
C GLY A 435 -98.37 -65.58 69.61
N ALA A 436 -97.03 -65.71 69.56
CA ALA A 436 -96.23 -65.32 68.39
C ALA A 436 -96.33 -66.26 67.16
N ALA A 437 -97.22 -67.26 67.20
CA ALA A 437 -97.45 -68.22 66.11
C ALA A 437 -98.39 -67.68 64.99
N LEU A 438 -98.77 -66.40 65.02
CA LEU A 438 -99.87 -65.80 64.23
C LEU A 438 -99.49 -64.44 63.57
N GLY A 439 -98.23 -64.24 63.18
CA GLY A 439 -97.64 -62.90 62.98
C GLY A 439 -98.00 -62.09 61.71
N ARG A 440 -97.72 -60.77 61.76
CA ARG A 440 -97.51 -59.84 60.60
C ARG A 440 -96.78 -58.54 61.01
N PRO A 441 -96.00 -57.86 60.11
CA PRO A 441 -95.31 -56.58 60.34
C PRO A 441 -95.76 -55.39 59.42
N ALA A 442 -95.03 -54.25 59.40
CA ALA A 442 -95.33 -53.00 58.65
C ALA A 442 -94.09 -52.36 57.93
N VAL A 443 -94.28 -51.32 57.07
CA VAL A 443 -93.31 -50.92 56.00
C VAL A 443 -93.24 -49.38 55.67
N ILE A 444 -92.06 -48.74 55.85
CA ILE A 444 -91.52 -47.42 55.38
C ILE A 444 -92.48 -46.18 55.36
N HIS A 445 -92.49 -45.11 54.52
CA HIS A 445 -91.95 -44.71 53.18
C HIS A 445 -91.51 -43.19 53.07
N PRO A 446 -90.88 -42.71 51.96
CA PRO A 446 -90.14 -41.41 51.84
C PRO A 446 -90.72 -40.35 50.84
N GLY A 447 -89.93 -39.35 50.37
CA GLY A 447 -90.32 -38.36 49.31
C GLY A 447 -89.16 -37.67 48.51
N PRO A 448 -89.40 -37.02 47.33
CA PRO A 448 -88.39 -36.96 46.22
C PRO A 448 -88.32 -35.72 45.25
N GLN A 449 -87.44 -35.78 44.21
CA GLN A 449 -87.41 -35.05 42.89
C GLN A 449 -87.04 -33.52 42.88
N ALA A 450 -86.62 -32.80 41.81
CA ALA A 450 -86.51 -32.96 40.31
C ALA A 450 -85.51 -31.85 39.73
N ILE A 451 -85.12 -31.61 38.44
CA ILE A 451 -85.03 -32.32 37.11
C ILE A 451 -84.22 -31.45 36.06
N ALA A 452 -83.90 -31.98 34.85
CA ALA A 452 -83.51 -31.30 33.56
C ALA A 452 -82.03 -30.89 33.23
N ALA A 453 -81.70 -30.88 31.92
CA ALA A 453 -80.42 -30.54 31.23
C ALA A 453 -80.68 -30.47 29.67
N VAL A 454 -79.81 -30.15 28.68
CA VAL A 454 -78.38 -29.69 28.52
C VAL A 454 -78.17 -29.14 27.07
N ASP A 455 -77.05 -28.47 26.72
CA ASP A 455 -76.59 -28.32 25.31
C ASP A 455 -75.02 -28.30 25.16
N SER A 456 -74.49 -28.53 23.95
CA SER A 456 -73.08 -28.88 23.67
C SER A 456 -72.47 -28.23 22.40
N THR A 457 -72.94 -27.05 22.01
CA THR A 457 -72.70 -26.49 20.66
C THR A 457 -71.43 -25.62 20.51
N ALA A 458 -70.81 -25.14 21.60
CA ALA A 458 -69.65 -24.23 21.53
C ALA A 458 -68.31 -24.88 21.12
N LEU A 459 -68.11 -26.18 21.41
CA LEU A 459 -66.78 -26.79 21.35
C LEU A 459 -66.26 -27.10 19.93
N ARG A 460 -67.11 -27.01 18.90
CA ARG A 460 -66.77 -27.42 17.52
C ARG A 460 -66.20 -26.30 16.64
N GLN A 461 -66.49 -25.04 16.93
CA GLN A 461 -65.94 -23.91 16.16
C GLN A 461 -64.48 -23.61 16.54
N LEU A 462 -64.12 -23.73 17.81
CA LEU A 462 -62.80 -23.36 18.35
C LEU A 462 -61.65 -24.31 17.94
N LEU A 463 -61.93 -25.33 17.12
CA LEU A 463 -60.97 -26.36 16.69
C LEU A 463 -60.67 -26.32 15.18
N ALA A 464 -61.15 -25.32 14.43
CA ALA A 464 -61.03 -25.24 12.98
C ALA A 464 -59.86 -24.37 12.46
N GLU A 465 -59.31 -23.46 13.26
CA GLU A 465 -58.35 -22.44 12.79
C GLU A 465 -56.91 -22.97 12.55
N PRO A 466 -56.10 -22.29 11.70
CA PRO A 466 -54.68 -22.58 11.52
C PRO A 466 -53.86 -22.18 12.76
N LEU A 467 -52.78 -22.92 13.05
CA LEU A 467 -51.88 -22.63 14.17
C LEU A 467 -50.84 -21.55 13.81
N PRO A 468 -50.54 -20.59 14.70
CA PRO A 468 -49.47 -19.60 14.51
C PRO A 468 -48.10 -20.20 14.14
N ALA A 469 -47.24 -19.38 13.53
CA ALA A 469 -45.95 -19.79 12.99
C ALA A 469 -44.85 -19.95 14.06
N ASP A 470 -45.02 -19.19 15.15
CA ASP A 470 -44.03 -18.83 16.17
C ASP A 470 -44.03 -19.78 17.39
N VAL A 471 -44.59 -20.99 17.22
CA VAL A 471 -44.74 -22.02 18.27
C VAL A 471 -43.70 -23.14 18.11
N SER A 472 -42.99 -23.47 19.19
CA SER A 472 -41.95 -24.51 19.18
C SER A 472 -42.46 -25.89 18.73
N ALA A 473 -41.62 -26.65 18.03
CA ALA A 473 -42.00 -27.94 17.44
C ALA A 473 -42.59 -28.93 18.47
N GLN A 474 -42.09 -28.93 19.70
CA GLN A 474 -42.55 -29.83 20.77
C GLN A 474 -43.96 -29.45 21.28
N ALA A 475 -44.30 -28.15 21.31
CA ALA A 475 -45.65 -27.68 21.63
C ALA A 475 -46.62 -27.94 20.46
N ARG A 476 -46.17 -27.71 19.22
CA ARG A 476 -46.93 -28.02 17.98
C ARG A 476 -47.31 -29.51 17.92
N GLN A 477 -46.40 -30.41 18.29
CA GLN A 477 -46.65 -31.85 18.35
C GLN A 477 -47.65 -32.25 19.46
N ARG A 478 -47.68 -31.53 20.61
CA ARG A 478 -48.69 -31.75 21.67
C ARG A 478 -50.09 -31.30 21.25
N LEU A 479 -50.21 -30.14 20.58
CA LEU A 479 -51.48 -29.63 20.05
C LEU A 479 -52.06 -30.54 18.95
N LEU A 480 -51.22 -31.08 18.06
CA LEU A 480 -51.64 -32.07 17.06
C LEU A 480 -52.16 -33.37 17.70
N ARG A 481 -51.51 -33.87 18.77
CA ARG A 481 -52.01 -35.02 19.54
C ARG A 481 -53.36 -34.74 20.20
N LEU A 482 -53.59 -33.52 20.69
CA LEU A 482 -54.89 -33.10 21.24
C LEU A 482 -56.01 -33.07 20.17
N ARG A 483 -55.75 -32.47 19.00
CA ARG A 483 -56.69 -32.54 17.86
C ARG A 483 -57.02 -34.01 17.50
N HIS A 484 -55.99 -34.86 17.43
CA HIS A 484 -56.14 -36.27 17.06
C HIS A 484 -56.85 -37.12 18.14
N ALA A 485 -56.82 -36.71 19.41
CA ALA A 485 -57.56 -37.35 20.50
C ALA A 485 -59.05 -36.94 20.53
N VAL A 486 -59.38 -35.72 20.08
CA VAL A 486 -60.77 -35.21 20.03
C VAL A 486 -61.51 -35.67 18.76
N VAL A 487 -60.80 -35.93 17.66
CA VAL A 487 -61.37 -36.39 16.38
C VAL A 487 -61.03 -37.88 16.13
N GLY A 488 -61.03 -38.68 17.20
CA GLY A 488 -60.56 -40.08 17.17
C GLY A 488 -61.51 -41.06 16.45
N ALA A 489 -61.08 -41.52 15.27
CA ALA A 489 -61.44 -42.79 14.62
C ALA A 489 -62.94 -43.15 14.44
N LYS A 490 -63.46 -42.99 13.22
CA LYS A 490 -63.94 -44.12 12.37
C LYS A 490 -64.44 -43.68 10.98
N ALA A 491 -63.53 -43.70 10.02
CA ALA A 491 -63.75 -44.14 8.65
C ALA A 491 -62.39 -44.66 8.15
#